data_AF-A0A956KFW2-F1
#
_entry.id   AF-A0A956KFW2-F1
#
_cell.length_a   1.000
_cell.length_b   1.000
_cell.length_c   1.000
_cell.angle_alpha   90.00
_cell.angle_beta   90.00
_cell.angle_gamma   90.00
#
_symmetry.space_group_name_H-M   'P 1'
#
loop_
_entity.id
_entity.type
_entity.pdbx_description
1 polymer ?
#
loop_
_entity_poly.entity_id
_entity_poly.type
_entity_poly.pdbx_seq_one_letter_code
_entity_poly.pdbx_strand_id
1 'polypeptide(L)'
;MPIADLTPRMVRDFHRALAKTPRTANLALGFLSKVCDLAEILDERPSHSNPCGPVRGFPERPRQRFFTVAEIRELLLAADWLEASFNLPG
;
A
#
# COMPACT_ATOMS: atom_id res chain seq x y z
N MET A 1 -20.34 3.04 12.33
CA MET A 1 -20.20 4.42 11.86
C MET A 1 -20.49 4.42 10.36
N PRO A 2 -21.45 5.22 9.88
CA PRO A 2 -21.76 5.34 8.47
C PRO A 2 -20.66 6.09 7.70
N ILE A 3 -20.60 5.87 6.38
CA ILE A 3 -19.60 6.50 5.50
C ILE A 3 -19.77 8.03 5.42
N ALA A 4 -20.98 8.52 5.66
CA ALA A 4 -21.33 9.94 5.68
C ALA A 4 -20.65 10.70 6.83
N ASP A 5 -20.46 10.06 7.99
CA ASP A 5 -19.88 10.69 9.19
C ASP A 5 -18.36 10.82 9.12
N LEU A 6 -17.73 10.28 8.07
CA LEU A 6 -16.29 10.23 7.95
C LEU A 6 -15.73 11.63 7.69
N THR A 7 -14.95 12.15 8.64
CA THR A 7 -14.40 13.51 8.58
C THR A 7 -12.94 13.52 8.10
N PRO A 8 -12.46 14.64 7.50
CA PRO A 8 -11.05 14.79 7.14
C PRO A 8 -10.08 14.62 8.31
N ARG A 9 -10.51 14.97 9.54
CA ARG A 9 -9.72 14.77 10.77
C ARG A 9 -9.47 13.29 11.02
N MET A 10 -10.50 12.46 10.90
CA MET A 10 -10.41 11.01 11.10
C MET A 10 -9.51 10.35 10.06
N VAL A 11 -9.63 10.77 8.78
CA VAL A 11 -8.76 10.27 7.70
C VAL A 11 -7.30 10.62 7.98
N ARG A 12 -7.03 11.85 8.41
CA ARG A 12 -5.67 12.29 8.77
C ARG A 12 -5.12 11.54 9.98
N ASP A 13 -5.93 11.31 11.01
CA ASP A 13 -5.50 10.60 12.21
C ASP A 13 -5.20 9.12 11.89
N PHE A 14 -6.03 8.48 11.06
CA PHE A 14 -5.78 7.14 10.52
C PHE A 14 -4.50 7.07 9.67
N HIS A 15 -4.33 8.00 8.72
CA HIS A 15 -3.14 8.06 7.86
C HIS A 15 -1.87 8.27 8.69
N ARG A 16 -1.91 9.14 9.70
CA ARG A 16 -0.81 9.35 10.65
C ARG A 16 -0.47 8.12 11.48
N ALA A 17 -1.46 7.33 11.89
CA ALA A 17 -1.21 6.08 12.61
C ALA A 17 -0.37 5.09 11.78
N LEU A 18 -0.45 5.16 10.44
CA LEU A 18 0.31 4.34 9.50
C LEU A 18 1.65 4.97 9.07
N ALA A 19 2.12 6.04 9.73
CA ALA A 19 3.35 6.75 9.34
C ALA A 19 4.61 5.87 9.31
N LYS A 20 4.65 4.77 10.07
CA LYS A 20 5.75 3.79 10.04
C LYS A 20 5.82 3.00 8.73
N THR A 21 4.73 2.97 7.97
CA THR A 21 4.59 2.25 6.69
C THR A 21 4.01 3.17 5.62
N PRO A 22 4.82 4.10 5.05
CA PRO A 22 4.34 5.14 4.13
C PRO A 22 3.56 4.61 2.92
N ARG A 23 4.06 3.54 2.29
CA ARG A 23 3.40 2.90 1.15
C ARG A 23 2.02 2.37 1.52
N THR A 24 1.91 1.66 2.63
CA THR A 24 0.63 1.13 3.13
C THR A 24 -0.33 2.25 3.48
N ALA A 25 0.16 3.32 4.11
CA ALA A 25 -0.64 4.48 4.46
C ALA A 25 -1.25 5.15 3.22
N ASN A 26 -0.45 5.34 2.17
CA ASN A 26 -0.91 5.96 0.93
C ASN A 26 -1.86 5.06 0.13
N LEU A 27 -1.59 3.75 0.08
CA LEU A 27 -2.51 2.78 -0.50
C LEU A 27 -3.86 2.79 0.21
N ALA A 28 -3.86 2.80 1.55
CA ALA A 28 -5.09 2.87 2.34
C ALA A 28 -5.84 4.19 2.11
N LEU A 29 -5.13 5.32 2.03
CA LEU A 29 -5.72 6.62 1.70
C LEU A 29 -6.37 6.63 0.31
N GLY A 30 -5.69 6.09 -0.71
CA GLY A 30 -6.23 5.99 -2.07
C GLY A 30 -7.44 5.07 -2.16
N PHE A 31 -7.39 3.93 -1.49
CA PHE A 31 -8.53 3.02 -1.39
C PHE A 31 -9.73 3.69 -0.73
N LEU A 32 -9.52 4.35 0.42
CA LEU A 32 -10.58 5.06 1.13
C LEU A 32 -11.17 6.20 0.31
N SER A 33 -10.35 6.94 -0.42
CA SER A 33 -10.80 7.97 -1.36
C SER A 33 -11.76 7.36 -2.40
N LYS A 34 -11.39 6.21 -2.99
CA LYS A 34 -12.23 5.58 -4.02
C LYS A 34 -13.54 5.04 -3.46
N VAL A 35 -13.54 4.54 -2.24
CA VAL A 35 -14.76 4.13 -1.52
C VAL A 35 -15.66 5.33 -1.24
N CYS A 36 -15.10 6.47 -0.85
CA CYS A 36 -15.87 7.70 -0.65
C CYS A 36 -16.46 8.23 -1.97
N ASP A 37 -15.69 8.21 -3.07
CA ASP A 37 -16.19 8.57 -4.39
C ASP A 37 -17.35 7.65 -4.82
N LEU A 38 -17.28 6.35 -4.52
CA LEU A 38 -18.37 5.40 -4.80
C LEU A 38 -19.60 5.71 -3.94
N ALA A 39 -19.41 6.07 -2.67
CA ALA A 39 -20.52 6.47 -1.80
C ALA A 39 -21.21 7.75 -2.28
N GLU A 40 -20.50 8.68 -2.91
CA GLU A 40 -21.11 9.84 -3.58
C GLU A 40 -21.98 9.42 -4.78
N ILE A 41 -21.53 8.43 -5.57
CA ILE A 41 -22.30 7.92 -6.72
C ILE A 41 -23.58 7.20 -6.28
N LEU A 42 -23.54 6.54 -5.12
CA LEU A 42 -24.68 5.81 -4.55
C LEU A 42 -25.61 6.69 -3.71
N ASP A 43 -25.39 8.01 -3.69
CA ASP A 43 -26.13 8.98 -2.86
C ASP A 43 -26.05 8.70 -1.34
N GLU A 44 -25.11 7.87 -0.89
CA GLU A 44 -24.80 7.61 0.52
C GLU A 44 -24.03 8.78 1.17
N ARG A 45 -23.52 9.69 0.33
CA ARG A 45 -22.78 10.88 0.74
C ARG A 45 -23.05 12.04 -0.23
N PRO A 46 -23.11 13.31 0.22
CA PRO A 46 -23.29 14.45 -0.69
C PRO A 46 -22.17 14.53 -1.74
N SER A 47 -22.49 15.00 -2.94
CA SER A 47 -21.50 15.17 -4.01
C SER A 47 -20.37 16.12 -3.59
N HIS A 48 -19.13 15.80 -4.00
CA HIS A 48 -17.93 16.58 -3.70
C HIS A 48 -17.62 16.72 -2.20
N SER A 49 -17.98 15.72 -1.40
CA SER A 49 -17.77 15.73 0.04
C SER A 49 -16.68 14.77 0.51
N ASN A 50 -15.96 14.12 -0.41
CA ASN A 50 -14.87 13.18 -0.11
C ASN A 50 -13.85 13.78 0.88
N PRO A 51 -13.70 13.17 2.07
CA PRO A 51 -12.87 13.71 3.16
C PRO A 51 -11.37 13.45 2.95
N CYS A 52 -10.99 12.62 1.97
CA CYS A 52 -9.62 12.25 1.68
C CYS A 52 -8.87 13.31 0.85
N GLY A 53 -9.59 14.14 0.09
CA GLY A 53 -9.02 15.18 -0.78
C GLY A 53 -7.97 16.11 -0.14
N PRO A 54 -8.19 16.65 1.07
CA PRO A 54 -7.21 17.54 1.72
C PRO A 54 -6.02 16.80 2.37
N VAL A 55 -6.03 15.46 2.44
CA VAL A 55 -4.98 14.69 3.12
C VAL A 55 -3.84 14.42 2.15
N ARG A 56 -2.64 14.96 2.45
CA ARG A 56 -1.45 14.72 1.65
C ARG A 56 -0.82 13.37 2.00
N GLY A 57 -0.51 12.57 0.98
CA GLY A 57 0.23 11.32 1.12
C GLY A 57 1.66 11.53 1.63
N PHE A 58 2.25 10.49 2.20
CA PHE A 58 3.64 10.47 2.60
C PHE A 58 4.58 10.37 1.39
N PRO A 59 5.81 10.92 1.46
CA PRO A 59 6.80 10.72 0.41
C PRO A 59 7.21 9.25 0.34
N GLU A 60 6.99 8.62 -0.81
CA GLU A 60 7.42 7.24 -1.05
C GLU A 60 8.78 7.23 -1.76
N ARG A 61 9.72 6.47 -1.21
CA ARG A 61 10.97 6.15 -1.90
C ARG A 61 10.79 4.79 -2.59
N PRO A 62 11.00 4.69 -3.90
CA PRO A 62 10.92 3.41 -4.59
C PRO A 62 11.97 2.46 -3.99
N ARG A 63 11.51 1.32 -3.46
CA ARG A 63 12.38 0.27 -2.91
C ARG A 63 12.91 -0.66 -4.01
N GLN A 64 13.26 -0.12 -5.17
CA GLN A 64 13.89 -0.90 -6.22
C GLN A 64 15.41 -0.80 -6.05
N ARG A 65 15.96 -1.83 -5.42
CA ARG A 65 17.37 -2.17 -5.56
C ARG A 65 17.45 -3.38 -6.47
N PHE A 66 18.28 -3.30 -7.51
CA PHE A 66 18.64 -4.45 -8.31
C PHE A 66 19.70 -5.28 -7.60
N PHE A 67 19.65 -6.60 -7.77
CA PHE A 67 20.74 -7.46 -7.33
C PHE A 67 22.02 -7.11 -8.08
N THR A 68 23.13 -7.14 -7.36
CA THR A 68 24.45 -7.10 -7.97
C THR A 68 24.77 -8.47 -8.60
N VAL A 69 25.72 -8.50 -9.55
CA VAL A 69 26.18 -9.77 -10.16
C VAL A 69 26.68 -10.76 -9.10
N ALA A 70 27.31 -10.27 -8.02
CA ALA A 70 27.78 -11.10 -6.91
C ALA A 70 26.60 -11.76 -6.17
N GLU A 71 25.55 -10.99 -5.84
CA GLU A 71 24.37 -11.52 -5.16
C GLU A 71 23.57 -12.49 -6.03
N ILE A 72 23.50 -12.24 -7.34
CA ILE A 72 22.89 -13.20 -8.28
C ILE A 72 23.67 -14.52 -8.23
N ARG A 73 25.00 -14.46 -8.25
CA ARG A 73 25.84 -15.67 -8.18
C ARG A 73 25.61 -16.44 -6.88
N GLU A 74 25.56 -15.76 -5.74
CA GLU A 74 25.29 -16.39 -4.45
C GLU A 74 23.90 -17.05 -4.41
N LEU A 75 22.89 -16.38 -4.97
CA LEU A 75 21.54 -16.92 -5.07
C LEU A 75 21.48 -18.17 -5.94
N LEU A 76 22.19 -18.18 -7.07
CA LEU A 76 22.28 -19.35 -7.96
C LEU A 76 22.96 -20.53 -7.27
N LEU A 77 24.10 -20.30 -6.59
CA LEU A 77 24.77 -21.37 -5.83
C LEU A 77 23.89 -21.95 -4.73
N ALA A 78 23.10 -21.11 -4.05
CA ALA A 78 22.12 -21.57 -3.07
C ALA A 78 20.99 -22.41 -3.70
N ALA A 79 20.56 -22.05 -4.91
CA ALA A 79 19.57 -22.81 -5.67
C ALA A 79 20.13 -24.19 -6.08
N ASP A 80 21.32 -24.25 -6.66
CA ASP A 80 22.00 -25.50 -7.04
C ASP A 80 22.16 -26.44 -5.82
N TRP A 81 22.51 -25.89 -4.66
CA TRP A 81 22.64 -26.66 -3.42
C TRP A 81 21.30 -27.23 -2.95
N LEU A 82 20.22 -26.45 -3.04
CA LEU A 82 18.86 -26.91 -2.69
C LEU A 82 18.40 -28.03 -3.63
N GLU A 83 18.63 -27.89 -4.94
CA GLU A 83 18.30 -28.91 -5.93
C GLU A 83 19.03 -30.23 -5.64
N ALA A 84 20.34 -30.17 -5.38
CA ALA A 84 21.14 -31.33 -5.03
C ALA A 84 20.72 -31.98 -3.68
N SER A 85 20.31 -31.16 -2.71
CA SER A 85 19.94 -31.63 -1.37
C SER A 85 18.53 -32.21 -1.28
N PHE A 86 17.59 -31.71 -2.08
CA PHE A 86 16.18 -32.14 -2.03
C PHE A 86 15.80 -33.17 -3.10
N ASN A 87 16.71 -33.53 -4.01
CA ASN A 87 16.47 -34.48 -5.12
C ASN A 87 15.10 -34.24 -5.78
N LEU A 88 14.73 -32.97 -5.99
CA LEU A 88 13.48 -32.60 -6.62
C LEU A 88 13.58 -33.02 -8.08
N PRO A 89 12.79 -34.00 -8.56
CA PRO A 89 12.77 -34.29 -9.98
C PRO A 89 12.17 -33.08 -10.70
N GLY A 90 12.96 -32.51 -11.61
CA GLY A 90 12.51 -31.47 -12.55
C GLY A 90 11.49 -32.00 -13.55
#